data_AF-A0A931RAY1-F1
#
_entry.id   AF-A0A931RAY1-F1
#
_cell.length_a   1.000
_cell.length_b   1.000
_cell.length_c   1.000
_cell.angle_alpha   90.00
_cell.angle_beta   90.00
_cell.angle_gamma   90.00
#
_symmetry.space_group_name_H-M   'P 1'
#
loop_
_entity.id
_entity.type
_entity.pdbx_description
1 polymer ?
#
loop_
_entity_poly.entity_id
_entity_poly.type
_entity_poly.pdbx_seq_one_letter_code
_entity_poly.pdbx_strand_id
1 'polypeptide(L)'
;MADAHQAFEKAFEEYSDELFRHASIRLSDRERALELTQECFTRTWEYMARGGQVLNFRPFLYRTLKHLIIDEYRKHKTHSLEAMVEESDGGSVEMFLPADETNTLAAAVERFEGTEALQKLRELPDLYREVLLMRYVEGLVPKEIAEYLEESENTVSVRIHRGLHKLRALLEETDMQ
;
A
#
# COMPACT_ATOMS: atom_id res chain seq x y z
N MET A 1 24.64 -22.85 -14.67
CA MET A 1 25.06 -21.80 -13.71
C MET A 1 25.45 -20.51 -14.42
N ALA A 2 26.28 -20.53 -15.47
CA ALA A 2 26.64 -19.32 -16.25
C ALA A 2 25.42 -18.57 -16.84
N ASP A 3 24.45 -19.30 -17.39
CA ASP A 3 23.23 -18.72 -17.99
C ASP A 3 22.32 -18.02 -16.95
N ALA A 4 22.15 -18.62 -15.78
CA ALA A 4 21.37 -18.04 -14.69
C ALA A 4 22.00 -16.74 -14.13
N HIS A 5 23.33 -16.69 -14.05
CA HIS A 5 24.04 -15.48 -13.62
C HIS A 5 23.87 -14.35 -14.62
N GLN A 6 24.06 -14.63 -15.92
CA GLN A 6 23.89 -13.64 -16.97
C GLN A 6 22.43 -13.16 -17.10
N ALA A 7 21.46 -14.05 -16.90
CA ALA A 7 20.04 -13.67 -16.88
C ALA A 7 19.71 -12.74 -15.69
N PHE A 8 20.29 -13.01 -14.52
CA PHE A 8 20.15 -12.16 -13.34
C PHE A 8 20.82 -10.78 -13.55
N GLU A 9 22.05 -10.74 -14.08
CA GLU A 9 22.74 -9.47 -14.37
C GLU A 9 21.93 -8.59 -15.32
N LYS A 10 21.42 -9.16 -16.41
CA LYS A 10 20.52 -8.42 -17.33
C LYS A 10 19.28 -7.89 -16.63
N ALA A 11 18.66 -8.70 -15.78
CA ALA A 11 17.50 -8.27 -15.01
C ALA A 11 17.83 -7.16 -14.01
N PHE A 12 19.02 -7.21 -13.40
CA PHE A 12 19.50 -6.15 -12.52
C PHE A 12 19.66 -4.84 -13.29
N GLU A 13 20.38 -4.85 -14.41
CA GLU A 13 20.56 -3.67 -15.26
C GLU A 13 19.23 -3.10 -15.78
N GLU A 14 18.28 -3.96 -16.15
CA GLU A 14 17.00 -3.54 -16.73
C GLU A 14 16.03 -2.99 -15.67
N TYR A 15 15.95 -3.60 -14.49
CA TYR A 15 14.86 -3.33 -13.54
C TYR A 15 15.27 -2.56 -12.29
N SER A 16 16.56 -2.36 -11.99
CA SER A 16 17.00 -1.67 -10.75
C SER A 16 16.38 -0.29 -10.58
N ASP A 17 16.49 0.54 -11.60
CA ASP A 17 15.98 1.91 -11.56
C ASP A 17 14.44 1.95 -11.54
N GLU A 18 13.79 1.03 -12.25
CA GLU A 18 12.33 0.91 -12.27
C GLU A 18 11.79 0.53 -10.89
N LEU A 19 12.39 -0.47 -10.26
CA LEU A 19 12.04 -0.96 -8.93
C LEU A 19 12.34 0.07 -7.85
N PHE A 20 13.48 0.77 -7.93
CA PHE A 20 13.80 1.85 -7.01
C PHE A 20 12.83 3.02 -7.11
N ARG A 21 12.46 3.43 -8.33
CA ARG A 21 11.41 4.45 -8.53
C ARG A 21 10.08 3.98 -7.95
N HIS A 22 9.70 2.72 -8.18
CA HIS A 22 8.49 2.15 -7.63
C HIS A 22 8.51 2.18 -6.10
N ALA A 23 9.59 1.72 -5.47
CA ALA A 23 9.76 1.76 -4.02
C ALA A 23 9.75 3.20 -3.47
N SER A 24 10.37 4.16 -4.16
CA SER A 24 10.44 5.57 -3.73
C SER A 24 9.09 6.30 -3.82
N ILE A 25 8.19 5.86 -4.69
CA ILE A 25 6.82 6.40 -4.75
C ILE A 25 6.00 5.85 -3.57
N ARG A 26 6.27 4.61 -3.16
CA ARG A 26 5.56 3.94 -2.07
C ARG A 26 6.08 4.42 -0.72
N LEU A 27 7.39 4.43 -0.54
CA LEU A 27 8.04 4.81 0.69
C LEU A 27 8.36 6.31 0.66
N SER A 28 7.94 7.04 1.70
CA SER A 28 8.35 8.43 1.92
C SER A 28 9.81 8.57 2.40
N ASP A 29 10.58 7.47 2.35
CA ASP A 29 11.99 7.39 2.73
C ASP A 29 12.80 6.81 1.55
N ARG A 30 13.68 7.65 1.00
CA ARG A 30 14.53 7.30 -0.15
C ARG A 30 15.60 6.28 0.22
N GLU A 31 16.20 6.38 1.40
CA GLU A 31 17.22 5.42 1.84
C GLU A 31 16.57 4.06 2.01
N ARG A 32 15.38 4.02 2.63
CA ARG A 32 14.66 2.77 2.79
C ARG A 32 14.21 2.16 1.45
N ALA A 33 13.79 2.99 0.51
CA ALA A 33 13.48 2.53 -0.85
C ALA A 33 14.70 1.89 -1.55
N LEU A 34 15.89 2.44 -1.34
CA LEU A 34 17.12 1.87 -1.88
C LEU A 34 17.45 0.52 -1.24
N GLU A 35 17.36 0.44 0.09
CA GLU A 35 17.60 -0.79 0.83
C GLU A 35 16.64 -1.92 0.43
N LEU A 36 15.34 -1.63 0.31
CA LEU A 36 14.37 -2.64 -0.13
C LEU A 36 14.61 -3.08 -1.58
N THR A 37 15.08 -2.19 -2.45
CA THR A 37 15.45 -2.54 -3.82
C THR A 37 16.64 -3.48 -3.83
N GLN A 38 17.68 -3.20 -3.05
CA GLN A 38 18.85 -4.08 -2.90
C GLN A 38 18.45 -5.44 -2.33
N GLU A 39 17.65 -5.45 -1.27
CA GLU A 39 17.13 -6.67 -0.64
C GLU A 39 16.31 -7.51 -1.62
N CYS A 40 15.53 -6.89 -2.50
CA CYS A 40 14.77 -7.59 -3.55
C CYS A 40 15.68 -8.42 -4.46
N PHE A 41 16.78 -7.81 -4.93
CA PHE A 41 17.75 -8.50 -5.77
C PHE A 41 18.55 -9.56 -5.00
N THR A 42 18.96 -9.27 -3.76
CA THR A 42 19.64 -10.25 -2.89
C THR A 42 18.77 -11.49 -2.69
N ARG A 43 17.50 -11.33 -2.31
CA ARG A 43 16.56 -12.46 -2.13
C ARG A 43 16.35 -13.24 -3.42
N THR A 44 16.26 -12.55 -4.55
CA THR A 44 16.11 -13.18 -5.86
C THR A 44 17.34 -14.02 -6.21
N TRP A 45 18.54 -13.48 -5.97
CA TRP A 45 19.80 -14.19 -6.17
C TRP A 45 19.90 -15.43 -5.28
N GLU A 46 19.61 -15.30 -3.99
CA GLU A 46 19.61 -16.42 -3.05
C GLU A 46 18.62 -17.53 -3.44
N TYR A 47 17.42 -17.15 -3.88
CA TYR A 47 16.42 -18.10 -4.38
C TYR A 47 16.96 -18.91 -5.57
N MET A 48 17.60 -18.23 -6.53
CA MET A 48 18.22 -18.89 -7.69
C MET A 48 19.42 -19.76 -7.30
N ALA A 49 20.26 -19.29 -6.38
CA ALA A 49 21.41 -20.03 -5.88
C ALA A 49 21.02 -21.34 -5.18
N ARG A 50 19.84 -21.39 -4.55
CA ARG A 50 19.26 -22.60 -3.94
C ARG A 50 18.59 -23.54 -4.95
N GLY A 51 18.68 -23.26 -6.25
CA GLY A 51 18.09 -24.07 -7.33
C GLY A 51 16.69 -23.63 -7.76
N GLY A 52 16.19 -22.49 -7.26
CA GLY A 52 14.95 -21.88 -7.74
C GLY A 52 15.08 -21.41 -9.19
N GLN A 53 13.99 -21.51 -9.95
CA GLN A 53 13.95 -21.06 -11.34
C GLN A 53 13.08 -19.81 -11.47
N VAL A 54 13.67 -18.73 -11.99
CA VAL A 54 12.96 -17.49 -12.31
C VAL A 54 12.70 -17.46 -13.81
N LEU A 55 11.48 -17.80 -14.22
CA LEU A 55 11.08 -17.82 -15.62
C LEU A 55 10.91 -16.42 -16.21
N ASN A 56 10.41 -15.49 -15.39
CA ASN A 56 10.18 -14.10 -15.76
C ASN A 56 10.63 -13.17 -14.63
N PHE A 57 11.73 -12.46 -14.83
CA PHE A 57 12.34 -11.63 -13.79
C PHE A 57 11.46 -10.46 -13.37
N ARG A 58 10.91 -9.71 -14.32
CA ARG A 58 10.08 -8.53 -14.01
C ARG A 58 8.94 -8.84 -13.02
N PRO A 59 7.99 -9.75 -13.29
CA PRO A 59 6.91 -10.03 -12.34
C PRO A 59 7.41 -10.67 -11.02
N PHE A 60 8.51 -11.42 -11.05
CA PHE A 60 9.10 -12.01 -9.85
C PHE A 60 9.69 -10.93 -8.92
N LEU A 61 10.46 -10.00 -9.48
CA LEU A 61 11.07 -8.88 -8.77
C LEU A 61 9.99 -7.94 -8.23
N TYR A 62 8.98 -7.62 -9.03
CA TYR A 62 7.86 -6.80 -8.57
C TYR A 62 7.09 -7.45 -7.42
N ARG A 63 6.85 -8.77 -7.46
CA ARG A 63 6.23 -9.50 -6.36
C ARG A 63 7.09 -9.47 -5.10
N THR A 64 8.40 -9.70 -5.25
CA THR A 64 9.34 -9.72 -4.14
C THR A 64 9.46 -8.34 -3.49
N LEU A 65 9.64 -7.29 -4.28
CA LEU A 65 9.68 -5.91 -3.81
C LEU A 65 8.38 -5.51 -3.12
N LYS A 66 7.23 -5.90 -3.69
CA LYS A 66 5.92 -5.66 -3.08
C LYS A 66 5.82 -6.29 -1.69
N HIS A 67 6.23 -7.56 -1.52
CA HIS A 67 6.23 -8.19 -0.21
C HIS A 67 7.15 -7.46 0.78
N LEU A 68 8.34 -7.02 0.33
CA LEU A 68 9.25 -6.24 1.15
C LEU A 68 8.65 -4.91 1.62
N ILE A 69 7.95 -4.21 0.73
CA ILE A 69 7.26 -2.96 1.06
C ILE A 69 6.15 -3.21 2.10
N ILE A 70 5.35 -4.26 1.91
CA ILE A 70 4.30 -4.65 2.88
C ILE A 70 4.92 -5.00 4.25
N ASP A 71 5.99 -5.79 4.26
CA ASP A 71 6.72 -6.13 5.48
C ASP A 71 7.31 -4.88 6.16
N GLU A 72 7.76 -3.91 5.37
CA GLU A 72 8.29 -2.66 5.89
C GLU A 72 7.24 -1.85 6.61
N TYR A 73 6.09 -1.66 5.97
CA TYR A 73 4.97 -1.01 6.63
C TYR A 73 4.60 -1.72 7.94
N ARG A 74 4.74 -3.06 8.03
CA ARG A 74 4.25 -3.82 9.20
C ARG A 74 5.11 -3.52 10.43
N LYS A 75 6.41 -3.31 10.21
CA LYS A 75 7.34 -2.87 11.26
C LYS A 75 6.98 -1.47 11.76
N HIS A 76 6.58 -0.56 10.87
CA HIS A 76 6.09 0.76 11.27
C HIS A 76 4.80 0.69 12.08
N LYS A 77 3.89 -0.26 11.80
CA LYS A 77 2.70 -0.52 12.65
C LYS A 77 3.09 -0.94 14.05
N THR A 78 4.10 -1.80 14.23
CA THR A 78 4.56 -2.22 15.57
C THR A 78 5.09 -1.04 16.39
N HIS A 79 5.74 -0.07 15.75
CA HIS A 79 6.15 1.18 16.40
C HIS A 79 4.97 2.14 16.69
N SER A 80 3.90 2.09 15.91
CA SER A 80 2.66 2.87 16.12
C SER A 80 1.72 2.23 17.17
N LEU A 81 1.78 0.91 17.34
CA LEU A 81 0.93 0.14 18.26
C LEU A 81 1.21 0.38 19.75
N GLU A 82 2.31 1.05 20.10
CA GLU A 82 2.48 1.59 21.47
C GLU A 82 1.50 2.76 21.78
N ALA A 83 0.75 3.26 20.78
CA ALA A 83 -0.17 4.38 20.95
C ALA A 83 -1.66 4.02 21.03
N MET A 84 -2.11 2.79 20.77
CA MET A 84 -3.55 2.48 20.74
C MET A 84 -3.89 1.09 21.25
N VAL A 85 -4.23 1.01 22.53
CA VAL A 85 -5.15 0.01 23.10
C VAL A 85 -6.51 0.67 23.20
N GLU A 86 -7.58 -0.12 23.00
CA GLU A 86 -9.02 0.23 23.00
C GLU A 86 -9.54 0.65 21.61
N GLU A 87 -10.56 0.05 21.02
CA GLU A 87 -11.70 -0.70 21.54
C GLU A 87 -12.22 -1.64 20.42
N SER A 88 -12.49 -2.90 20.77
CA SER A 88 -13.33 -3.78 19.96
C SER A 88 -14.76 -3.29 20.04
N ASP A 89 -15.36 -2.89 18.91
CA ASP A 89 -16.82 -2.95 18.80
C ASP A 89 -17.26 -3.72 17.55
N GLY A 90 -18.02 -4.78 17.83
CA GLY A 90 -18.59 -5.69 16.87
C GLY A 90 -19.86 -5.09 16.29
N GLY A 91 -19.84 -4.76 15.01
CA GLY A 91 -21.03 -4.44 14.23
C GLY A 91 -21.21 -5.45 13.10
N SER A 92 -22.25 -6.27 13.23
CA SER A 92 -22.72 -7.26 12.26
C SER A 92 -22.77 -6.74 10.82
N VAL A 93 -22.32 -7.61 9.92
CA VAL A 93 -22.32 -7.48 8.46
C VAL A 93 -23.76 -7.42 7.93
N GLU A 94 -24.17 -6.32 7.32
CA GLU A 94 -25.22 -6.36 6.31
C GLU A 94 -25.12 -5.23 5.26
N MET A 95 -25.25 -5.68 4.01
CA MET A 95 -25.74 -5.02 2.79
C MET A 95 -24.87 -4.04 1.96
N PHE A 96 -24.58 -4.56 0.76
CA PHE A 96 -24.77 -3.98 -0.59
C PHE A 96 -24.13 -2.61 -0.88
N LEU A 97 -22.97 -2.64 -1.55
CA LEU A 97 -22.39 -1.46 -2.19
C LEU A 97 -22.71 -1.50 -3.70
N PRO A 98 -23.42 -0.50 -4.25
CA PRO A 98 -23.54 -0.36 -5.70
C PRO A 98 -22.17 0.02 -6.30
N ALA A 99 -21.82 -0.62 -7.42
CA ALA A 99 -20.50 -0.55 -8.04
C ALA A 99 -20.13 0.81 -8.68
N ASP A 100 -21.03 1.80 -8.67
CA ASP A 100 -20.87 3.07 -9.39
C ASP A 100 -20.39 4.25 -8.54
N GLU A 101 -20.42 4.17 -7.20
CA GLU A 101 -20.07 5.32 -6.34
C GLU A 101 -18.56 5.47 -6.07
N THR A 102 -17.78 4.42 -6.25
CA THR A 102 -16.31 4.46 -6.06
C THR A 102 -15.61 5.34 -7.08
N ASN A 103 -16.16 5.46 -8.29
CA ASN A 103 -15.54 6.21 -9.39
C ASN A 103 -15.78 7.72 -9.27
N THR A 104 -16.94 8.13 -8.74
CA THR A 104 -17.24 9.55 -8.44
C THR A 104 -16.56 10.03 -7.18
N LEU A 105 -16.37 9.15 -6.19
CA LEU A 105 -15.77 9.46 -4.91
C LEU A 105 -14.23 9.61 -4.98
N ALA A 106 -13.55 8.79 -5.80
CA ALA A 106 -12.14 8.98 -6.11
C ALA A 106 -11.89 10.29 -6.90
N ALA A 107 -12.76 10.60 -7.87
CA ALA A 107 -12.70 11.85 -8.63
C ALA A 107 -13.01 13.08 -7.77
N ALA A 108 -13.83 12.95 -6.73
CA ALA A 108 -14.09 14.02 -5.77
C ALA A 108 -12.84 14.33 -4.92
N VAL A 109 -12.10 13.32 -4.47
CA VAL A 109 -10.81 13.49 -3.76
C VAL A 109 -9.76 14.15 -4.66
N GLU A 110 -9.75 13.84 -5.96
CA GLU A 110 -8.90 14.55 -6.95
C GLU A 110 -9.30 16.02 -7.15
N ARG A 111 -10.54 16.40 -6.83
CA ARG A 111 -11.06 17.77 -7.01
C ARG A 111 -10.71 18.71 -5.86
N PHE A 112 -10.41 18.18 -4.68
CA PHE A 112 -9.94 18.96 -3.53
C PHE A 112 -8.42 19.15 -3.60
N GLU A 113 -7.93 20.35 -3.25
CA GLU A 113 -6.49 20.63 -3.23
C GLU A 113 -5.82 19.65 -2.25
N GLY A 114 -4.79 18.92 -2.70
CA GLY A 114 -4.21 17.79 -1.94
C GLY A 114 -3.76 18.15 -0.52
N THR A 115 -3.47 19.42 -0.23
CA THR A 115 -3.16 19.94 1.10
C THR A 115 -4.35 19.96 2.06
N GLU A 116 -5.56 20.26 1.58
CA GLU A 116 -6.77 20.33 2.40
C GLU A 116 -7.28 18.92 2.74
N ALA A 117 -7.29 18.02 1.74
CA ALA A 117 -7.63 16.62 1.94
C ALA A 117 -6.69 15.95 2.96
N LEU A 118 -5.39 16.25 2.93
CA LEU A 118 -4.41 15.74 3.91
C LEU A 118 -4.67 16.25 5.33
N GLN A 119 -5.16 17.48 5.49
CA GLN A 119 -5.53 18.00 6.82
C GLN A 119 -6.79 17.31 7.33
N LYS A 120 -7.83 17.19 6.49
CA LYS A 120 -9.09 16.52 6.86
C LYS A 120 -8.94 15.03 7.10
N LEU A 121 -7.99 14.37 6.44
CA LEU A 121 -7.64 12.98 6.76
C LEU A 121 -7.24 12.83 8.23
N ARG A 122 -6.63 13.83 8.88
CA ARG A 122 -6.26 13.77 10.31
C ARG A 122 -7.47 13.80 11.25
N GLU A 123 -8.59 14.34 10.80
CA GLU A 123 -9.84 14.41 11.57
C GLU A 123 -10.62 13.08 11.53
N LEU A 124 -10.24 12.15 10.64
CA LEU A 124 -10.84 10.82 10.59
C LEU A 124 -10.33 9.92 11.73
N PRO A 125 -11.19 8.99 12.21
CA PRO A 125 -10.75 7.88 13.03
C PRO A 125 -9.63 7.09 12.35
N ASP A 126 -8.65 6.67 13.14
CA ASP A 126 -7.40 6.04 12.69
C ASP A 126 -7.64 4.86 11.76
N LEU A 127 -8.63 4.00 12.08
CA LEU A 127 -8.97 2.83 11.27
C LEU A 127 -9.40 3.17 9.83
N TYR A 128 -9.96 4.36 9.60
CA TYR A 128 -10.35 4.83 8.27
C TYR A 128 -9.20 5.61 7.61
N ARG A 129 -8.53 6.48 8.38
CA ARG A 129 -7.37 7.25 7.91
C ARG A 129 -6.29 6.31 7.37
N GLU A 130 -5.97 5.26 8.12
CA GLU A 130 -4.95 4.25 7.78
C GLU A 130 -5.23 3.59 6.42
N VAL A 131 -6.43 3.06 6.19
CA VAL A 131 -6.76 2.40 4.91
C VAL A 131 -6.84 3.38 3.74
N LEU A 132 -7.22 4.64 3.97
CA LEU A 132 -7.25 5.67 2.93
C LEU A 132 -5.85 6.12 2.54
N LEU A 133 -4.95 6.30 3.50
CA LEU A 133 -3.54 6.61 3.23
C LEU A 133 -2.91 5.49 2.42
N MET A 134 -3.07 4.23 2.86
CA MET A 134 -2.58 3.09 2.11
C MET A 134 -3.15 3.02 0.69
N ARG A 135 -4.46 3.29 0.52
CA ARG A 135 -5.12 3.20 -0.78
C ARG A 135 -4.71 4.32 -1.75
N TYR A 136 -4.70 5.56 -1.27
CA TYR A 136 -4.63 6.74 -2.13
C TYR A 136 -3.29 7.47 -2.10
N VAL A 137 -2.55 7.37 -1.00
CA VAL A 137 -1.18 7.92 -0.90
C VAL A 137 -0.17 6.85 -1.28
N GLU A 138 -0.27 5.68 -0.67
CA GLU A 138 0.66 4.57 -0.93
C GLU A 138 0.22 3.72 -2.12
N GLY A 139 -0.97 3.92 -2.68
CA GLY A 139 -1.44 3.27 -3.90
C GLY A 139 -1.62 1.75 -3.81
N LEU A 140 -1.83 1.22 -2.60
CA LEU A 140 -2.09 -0.20 -2.36
C LEU A 140 -3.51 -0.58 -2.81
N VAL A 141 -3.70 -1.80 -3.31
CA VAL A 141 -5.04 -2.36 -3.61
C VAL A 141 -5.67 -2.97 -2.35
N PRO A 142 -7.01 -3.09 -2.27
CA PRO A 142 -7.67 -3.62 -1.07
C PRO A 142 -7.12 -4.96 -0.58
N LYS A 143 -6.77 -5.86 -1.50
CA LYS A 143 -6.10 -7.13 -1.18
C LYS A 143 -4.75 -6.93 -0.47
N GLU A 144 -3.94 -5.98 -0.89
CA GLU A 144 -2.62 -5.70 -0.29
C GLU A 144 -2.76 -5.11 1.10
N ILE A 145 -3.73 -4.21 1.27
CA ILE A 145 -4.07 -3.62 2.57
C ILE A 145 -4.62 -4.68 3.52
N ALA A 146 -5.38 -5.66 3.00
CA ALA A 146 -5.89 -6.77 3.79
C ALA A 146 -4.79 -7.72 4.25
N GLU A 147 -3.86 -8.05 3.35
CA GLU A 147 -2.63 -8.77 3.70
C GLU A 147 -1.84 -7.98 4.76
N TYR A 148 -1.71 -6.67 4.59
CA TYR A 148 -1.01 -5.79 5.52
C TYR A 148 -1.63 -5.75 6.93
N LEU A 149 -2.94 -5.53 7.01
CA LEU A 149 -3.68 -5.39 8.27
C LEU A 149 -3.99 -6.74 8.94
N GLU A 150 -3.74 -7.85 8.25
CA GLU A 150 -4.15 -9.21 8.65
C GLU A 150 -5.68 -9.34 8.78
N GLU A 151 -6.38 -8.76 7.81
CA GLU A 151 -7.84 -8.72 7.76
C GLU A 151 -8.38 -9.26 6.43
N SER A 152 -9.71 -9.39 6.32
CA SER A 152 -10.32 -9.77 5.04
C SER A 152 -10.34 -8.59 4.05
N GLU A 153 -10.15 -8.88 2.76
CA GLU A 153 -10.28 -7.88 1.69
C GLU A 153 -11.64 -7.17 1.71
N ASN A 154 -12.69 -7.88 2.13
CA ASN A 154 -14.02 -7.32 2.30
C ASN A 154 -14.06 -6.30 3.45
N THR A 155 -13.47 -6.61 4.60
CA THR A 155 -13.36 -5.69 5.75
C THR A 155 -12.65 -4.40 5.35
N VAL A 156 -11.52 -4.53 4.65
CA VAL A 156 -10.76 -3.38 4.15
C VAL A 156 -11.57 -2.56 3.16
N SER A 157 -12.23 -3.20 2.19
CA SER A 157 -13.04 -2.52 1.18
C SER A 157 -14.18 -1.71 1.83
N VAL A 158 -14.82 -2.28 2.85
CA VAL A 158 -15.85 -1.59 3.64
C VAL A 158 -15.25 -0.40 4.40
N ARG A 159 -14.06 -0.54 5.00
CA ARG A 159 -13.40 0.58 5.68
C ARG A 159 -13.01 1.70 4.72
N ILE A 160 -12.47 1.39 3.55
CA ILE A 160 -12.14 2.39 2.51
C ILE A 160 -13.40 3.16 2.14
N HIS A 161 -14.50 2.46 1.85
CA HIS A 161 -15.76 3.10 1.48
C HIS A 161 -16.31 4.01 2.58
N ARG A 162 -16.38 3.51 3.82
CA ARG A 162 -16.84 4.30 4.98
C ARG A 162 -15.93 5.50 5.27
N GLY A 163 -14.62 5.31 5.14
CA GLY A 163 -13.62 6.36 5.31
C GLY A 163 -13.79 7.48 4.30
N LEU A 164 -13.95 7.15 3.01
CA LEU A 164 -14.19 8.14 1.98
C LEU A 164 -15.49 8.93 2.21
N HIS A 165 -16.56 8.25 2.60
CA HIS A 165 -17.83 8.91 2.92
C HIS A 165 -17.66 9.94 4.06
N LYS A 166 -16.92 9.57 5.11
CA LYS A 166 -16.60 10.49 6.22
C LYS A 166 -15.71 11.65 5.78
N LEU A 167 -14.67 11.37 4.98
CA LEU A 167 -13.77 12.40 4.46
C LEU A 167 -14.53 13.43 3.64
N ARG A 168 -15.46 12.98 2.80
CA ARG A 168 -16.30 13.87 1.99
C ARG A 168 -17.16 14.78 2.85
N ALA A 169 -17.81 14.26 3.89
CA ALA A 169 -18.62 15.08 4.79
C ALA A 169 -17.78 16.21 5.44
N LEU A 170 -16.54 15.92 5.84
CA LEU A 170 -15.62 16.91 6.40
C LEU A 170 -15.20 17.99 5.40
N LEU A 171 -15.04 17.61 4.13
CA LEU A 171 -14.68 18.54 3.05
C LEU A 171 -15.87 19.42 2.66
N GLU A 172 -17.08 18.85 2.58
CA GLU A 172 -18.31 19.60 2.28
C GLU A 172 -18.71 20.58 3.40
N GLU A 173 -18.43 20.26 4.67
CA GLU A 173 -18.61 21.20 5.79
C GLU A 173 -17.70 22.43 5.69
N THR A 174 -16.53 22.29 5.04
CA THR A 174 -15.55 23.36 4.91
C THR A 174 -15.92 24.33 3.77
N ASP A 175 -16.51 23.81 2.68
CA ASP A 175 -17.05 24.63 1.56
C ASP A 175 -18.26 25.50 1.96
N MET A 176 -18.89 25.23 3.11
CA MET A 176 -20.09 25.93 3.59
C MET A 176 -19.79 27.05 4.62
N GLN A 177 -18.53 27.28 4.99
CA GLN A 177 -18.09 28.35 5.90
C GLN A 177 -17.39 29.50 5.16
#